data_AF-A0A1Z3U9Y7-F1
#
_entry.id   AF-A0A1Z3U9Y7-F1
#
_cell.length_a   1.000
_cell.length_b   1.000
_cell.length_c   1.000
_cell.angle_alpha   90.00
_cell.angle_beta   90.00
_cell.angle_gamma   90.00
#
_symmetry.space_group_name_H-M   'P 1'
#
loop_
_entity.id
_entity.type
_entity.pdbx_description
1 polymer ?
#
loop_
_entity_poly.entity_id
_entity_poly.type
_entity_poly.pdbx_seq_one_letter_code
_entity_poly.pdbx_strand_id
1 'polypeptide(L)'
;MVELSRYFARLHPTVLTAVLIAAMVVQIVLSGLHVTPLIRAIVTALPIAATCLWCWSIFRVAKACGAPGAGVTWGWLFAVPPMMPIIAILAGWSMQNSPAALAFFIVFFVALWFAAQALENADALNGQASAGQIVVTMFLMFFALIGVWILRPKIQRLEARMATSAD
;
A
#
# COMPACT_ATOMS: atom_id res chain seq x y z
N MET A 1 2.32 -13.57 12.63
CA MET A 1 2.38 -12.62 11.47
C MET A 1 1.04 -12.43 10.77
N VAL A 2 0.23 -13.48 10.54
CA VAL A 2 -1.08 -13.36 9.86
C VAL A 2 -2.07 -12.48 10.65
N GLU A 3 -2.07 -12.57 11.98
CA GLU A 3 -2.91 -11.74 12.85
C GLU A 3 -2.58 -10.25 12.75
N LEU A 4 -1.29 -9.89 12.71
CA LEU A 4 -0.84 -8.50 12.53
C LEU A 4 -1.29 -7.95 11.17
N SER A 5 -1.17 -8.74 10.10
CA SER A 5 -1.70 -8.33 8.77
C SER A 5 -3.22 -8.19 8.77
N ARG A 6 -3.97 -9.03 9.49
CA ARG A 6 -5.43 -8.86 9.65
C ARG A 6 -5.75 -7.57 10.40
N TYR A 7 -5.02 -7.27 11.48
CA TYR A 7 -5.20 -6.01 12.22
C TYR A 7 -5.03 -4.78 11.31
N PHE A 8 -3.95 -4.75 10.51
CA PHE A 8 -3.71 -3.65 9.56
C PHE A 8 -4.65 -3.64 8.36
N ALA A 9 -5.19 -4.78 7.93
CA ALA A 9 -6.22 -4.83 6.89
C ALA A 9 -7.60 -4.37 7.41
N ARG A 10 -7.90 -4.61 8.70
CA ARG A 10 -9.13 -4.20 9.40
C ARG A 10 -9.13 -2.79 9.92
N LEU A 11 -7.94 -2.18 10.01
CA LEU A 11 -7.77 -0.83 10.52
C LEU A 11 -8.80 0.07 9.83
N HIS A 12 -9.68 0.67 10.65
CA HIS A 12 -10.88 1.32 10.14
C HIS A 12 -10.48 2.33 9.06
N PRO A 13 -11.21 2.45 7.94
CA PRO A 13 -10.87 3.40 6.89
C PRO A 13 -10.57 4.80 7.41
N THR A 14 -11.30 5.24 8.43
CA THR A 14 -11.08 6.50 9.15
C THR A 14 -9.69 6.63 9.75
N VAL A 15 -9.09 5.58 10.32
CA VAL A 15 -7.75 5.66 10.93
C VAL A 15 -6.69 5.83 9.87
N LEU A 16 -6.73 5.02 8.80
CA LEU A 16 -5.78 5.16 7.70
C LEU A 16 -5.97 6.51 6.98
N THR A 17 -7.21 6.94 6.78
CA THR A 17 -7.54 8.27 6.26
C THR A 17 -7.00 9.38 7.16
N ALA A 18 -7.19 9.28 8.48
CA ALA A 18 -6.69 10.26 9.44
C ALA A 18 -5.16 10.32 9.46
N VAL A 19 -4.48 9.17 9.40
CA VAL A 19 -3.01 9.10 9.30
C VAL A 19 -2.52 9.75 8.01
N LEU A 20 -3.16 9.48 6.87
CA LEU A 20 -2.80 10.08 5.58
C LEU A 20 -3.03 11.60 5.60
N ILE A 21 -4.18 12.07 6.07
CA ILE A 21 -4.49 13.50 6.18
C ILE A 21 -3.51 14.18 7.14
N ALA A 22 -3.29 13.62 8.33
CA ALA A 22 -2.34 14.18 9.30
C ALA A 22 -0.93 14.25 8.70
N ALA A 23 -0.46 13.20 8.02
CA ALA A 23 0.84 13.20 7.36
C ALA A 23 0.95 14.25 6.25
N MET A 24 -0.10 14.43 5.43
CA MET A 24 -0.13 15.48 4.41
C MET A 24 -0.11 16.89 5.03
N VAL A 25 -0.89 17.11 6.10
CA VAL A 25 -0.90 18.39 6.83
C VAL A 25 0.47 18.68 7.43
N VAL A 26 1.11 17.69 8.06
CA VAL A 26 2.46 17.84 8.62
C VAL A 26 3.47 18.14 7.53
N GLN A 27 3.40 17.49 6.35
CA GLN A 27 4.26 17.82 5.21
C GLN A 27 4.08 19.28 4.75
N ILE A 28 2.84 19.75 4.63
CA ILE A 28 2.54 21.13 4.24
C ILE A 28 3.17 22.09 5.24
N VAL A 29 2.97 21.87 6.54
CA VAL A 29 3.55 22.72 7.60
C VAL A 29 5.08 22.69 7.57
N LEU A 30 5.69 21.52 7.44
CA LEU A 30 7.15 21.39 7.44
C LEU A 30 7.80 21.93 6.16
N SER A 31 7.07 22.04 5.06
CA SER A 31 7.59 22.63 3.82
C SER A 31 7.96 24.11 3.98
N GLY A 32 7.32 24.81 4.92
CA GLY A 32 7.61 26.20 5.28
C GLY A 32 8.66 26.37 6.39
N LEU A 33 9.19 25.28 6.95
CA LEU A 33 10.12 25.32 8.09
C LEU A 33 11.53 24.80 7.71
N HIS A 34 12.56 25.38 8.32
CA HIS A 34 13.93 24.86 8.25
C HIS A 34 14.10 23.66 9.20
N VAL A 35 13.68 22.49 8.74
CA VAL A 35 13.90 21.18 9.38
C VAL A 35 15.12 20.47 8.80
N THR A 36 15.74 19.61 9.61
CA THR A 36 16.86 18.78 9.15
C THR A 36 16.44 17.85 8.00
N PRO A 37 17.36 17.49 7.07
CA PRO A 37 17.06 16.61 5.95
C PRO A 37 16.47 15.26 6.39
N LEU A 38 16.91 14.73 7.54
CA LEU A 38 16.41 13.48 8.09
C LEU A 38 14.94 13.58 8.52
N ILE A 39 14.56 14.66 9.22
CA ILE A 39 13.15 14.87 9.63
C ILE A 39 12.27 15.03 8.39
N ARG A 40 12.73 15.81 7.40
CA ARG A 40 12.04 15.98 6.13
C ARG A 40 11.87 14.65 5.40
N ALA A 41 12.91 13.81 5.36
CA ALA A 41 12.87 12.48 4.77
C ALA A 41 11.83 11.56 5.42
N ILE A 42 11.85 11.47 6.75
CA ILE A 42 10.92 10.63 7.51
C ILE A 42 9.47 11.07 7.27
N VAL A 43 9.21 12.37 7.38
CA VAL A 43 7.84 12.90 7.21
C VAL A 43 7.36 12.76 5.76
N THR A 44 8.26 12.87 4.79
CA THR A 44 7.95 12.62 3.38
C THR A 44 7.56 11.16 3.14
N ALA A 45 8.27 10.23 3.80
CA ALA A 45 8.06 8.80 3.65
C ALA A 45 6.82 8.27 4.41
N LEU A 46 6.38 8.92 5.49
CA LEU A 46 5.27 8.46 6.32
C LEU A 46 3.97 8.11 5.57
N PRO A 47 3.39 8.98 4.73
CA PRO A 47 2.15 8.64 4.03
C PRO A 47 2.35 7.50 3.01
N ILE A 48 3.53 7.45 2.37
CA ILE A 48 3.89 6.37 1.45
C ILE A 48 3.99 5.04 2.21
N ALA A 49 4.65 5.06 3.38
CA ALA A 49 4.81 3.90 4.24
C ALA A 49 3.45 3.41 4.76
N ALA A 50 2.54 4.31 5.14
CA ALA A 50 1.20 3.96 5.57
C ALA A 50 0.40 3.27 4.44
N THR A 51 0.41 3.84 3.23
CA THR A 51 -0.24 3.23 2.07
C THR A 51 0.37 1.87 1.72
N CYS A 52 1.71 1.77 1.72
CA CYS A 52 2.39 0.52 1.42
C CYS A 52 2.15 -0.55 2.49
N LEU A 53 2.09 -0.18 3.77
CA LEU A 53 1.77 -1.09 4.87
C LEU A 53 0.34 -1.65 4.73
N TRP A 54 -0.61 -0.79 4.34
CA TRP A 54 -1.98 -1.22 4.06
C TRP A 54 -2.06 -2.12 2.82
N CYS A 55 -1.37 -1.78 1.73
CA CYS A 55 -1.33 -2.64 0.54
C CYS A 55 -0.66 -3.99 0.83
N TRP A 56 0.41 -3.97 1.64
CA TRP A 56 1.09 -5.18 2.11
C TRP A 56 0.18 -6.05 2.98
N SER A 57 -0.60 -5.45 3.88
CA SER A 57 -1.53 -6.19 4.73
C SER A 57 -2.60 -6.90 3.90
N ILE A 58 -3.18 -6.21 2.90
CA ILE A 58 -4.10 -6.79 1.93
C ILE A 58 -3.44 -7.93 1.16
N PHE A 59 -2.24 -7.72 0.61
CA PHE A 59 -1.49 -8.74 -0.11
C PHE A 59 -1.25 -10.00 0.74
N ARG A 60 -0.88 -9.82 2.01
CA ARG A 60 -0.66 -10.93 2.95
C ARG A 60 -1.94 -11.69 3.28
N VAL A 61 -3.04 -10.99 3.52
CA VAL A 61 -4.34 -11.62 3.77
C VAL A 61 -4.81 -12.38 2.53
N ALA A 62 -4.75 -11.78 1.35
CA ALA A 62 -5.13 -12.42 0.11
C ALA A 62 -4.29 -13.65 -0.23
N LYS A 63 -2.97 -13.57 -0.04
CA LYS A 63 -2.07 -14.72 -0.22
C LYS A 63 -2.43 -15.88 0.71
N ALA A 64 -2.77 -15.60 1.96
CA ALA A 64 -3.14 -16.64 2.91
C ALA A 64 -4.55 -17.22 2.65
N CYS A 65 -5.38 -16.59 1.81
CA CYS A 65 -6.61 -17.19 1.25
C CYS A 65 -6.35 -18.08 0.02
N GLY A 66 -5.09 -18.34 -0.36
CA GLY A 66 -4.76 -19.23 -1.47
C GLY A 66 -4.88 -18.60 -2.87
N ALA A 67 -4.73 -17.27 -2.99
CA ALA A 67 -4.79 -16.60 -4.28
C ALA A 67 -3.77 -17.20 -5.29
N PRO A 68 -4.22 -17.70 -6.46
CA PRO A 68 -3.33 -18.25 -7.48
C PRO A 68 -2.33 -17.19 -7.97
N GLY A 69 -1.05 -17.57 -8.12
CA GLY A 69 0.03 -16.67 -8.56
C GLY A 69 0.73 -15.90 -7.44
N ALA A 70 0.26 -15.98 -6.20
CA ALA A 70 0.93 -15.39 -5.03
C ALA A 70 2.16 -16.18 -4.54
N GLY A 71 2.73 -17.06 -5.37
CA GLY A 71 3.82 -17.98 -5.02
C GLY A 71 5.14 -17.29 -4.66
N VAL A 72 5.36 -16.05 -5.12
CA VAL A 72 6.63 -15.37 -4.90
C VAL A 72 6.60 -14.50 -3.64
N THR A 73 7.71 -14.51 -2.89
CA THR A 73 7.94 -13.81 -1.63
C THR A 73 8.19 -12.30 -1.81
N TRP A 74 7.45 -11.62 -2.69
CA TRP A 74 7.57 -10.16 -2.94
C TRP A 74 7.06 -9.27 -1.81
N GLY A 75 6.82 -9.80 -0.60
CA GLY A 75 6.36 -9.00 0.54
C GLY A 75 7.32 -7.86 0.92
N TRP A 76 8.61 -8.01 0.63
CA TRP A 76 9.62 -6.97 0.83
C TRP A 76 9.47 -5.78 -0.13
N LEU A 77 8.82 -5.97 -1.29
CA LEU A 77 8.67 -4.93 -2.31
C LEU A 77 7.90 -3.72 -1.77
N PHE A 78 6.95 -3.94 -0.85
CA PHE A 78 6.18 -2.87 -0.21
C PHE A 78 7.03 -1.98 0.72
N ALA A 79 8.20 -2.43 1.15
CA ALA A 79 9.12 -1.59 1.93
C ALA A 79 9.97 -0.67 1.04
N VAL A 80 10.07 -0.93 -0.27
CA VAL A 80 10.95 -0.16 -1.17
C VAL A 80 10.43 1.25 -1.46
N PRO A 81 9.14 1.48 -1.83
CA PRO A 81 8.64 2.82 -2.10
C PRO A 81 8.86 3.83 -0.98
N PRO A 82 8.63 3.54 0.31
CA PRO A 82 8.89 4.51 1.37
C PRO A 82 10.39 4.74 1.65
N MET A 83 11.28 3.80 1.29
CA MET A 83 12.74 3.98 1.45
C MET A 83 13.34 4.89 0.39
N MET A 84 12.77 4.91 -0.82
CA MET A 84 13.22 5.74 -1.94
C MET A 84 13.33 7.25 -1.61
N PRO A 85 12.29 7.93 -1.07
CA PRO A 85 12.41 9.34 -0.70
C PRO A 85 13.42 9.57 0.43
N ILE A 86 13.60 8.61 1.34
CA ILE A 86 14.60 8.71 2.41
C ILE A 86 16.00 8.73 1.80
N ILE A 87 16.30 7.74 0.95
CA ILE A 87 17.59 7.64 0.26
C ILE A 87 17.83 8.87 -0.61
N ALA A 88 16.85 9.29 -1.39
CA ALA A 88 16.98 10.44 -2.28
C ALA A 88 17.28 11.73 -1.51
N ILE A 89 16.54 12.00 -0.41
CA ILE A 89 16.75 13.21 0.40
C ILE A 89 18.12 13.18 1.09
N LEU A 90 18.54 12.03 1.63
CA LEU A 90 19.85 11.89 2.29
C LEU A 90 21.01 11.97 1.30
N ALA A 91 20.83 11.49 0.06
CA ALA A 91 21.80 11.59 -1.02
C ALA A 91 21.79 12.96 -1.72
N GLY A 92 20.91 13.89 -1.33
CA GLY A 92 20.75 15.19 -1.97
C GLY A 92 20.18 15.14 -3.39
N TRP A 93 19.51 14.04 -3.75
CA TRP A 93 18.88 13.87 -5.06
C TRP A 93 17.55 14.61 -5.14
N SER A 94 17.31 15.27 -6.28
CA SER A 94 15.99 15.83 -6.57
C SER A 94 14.98 14.71 -6.79
N MET A 95 13.81 14.82 -6.17
CA MET A 95 12.63 13.98 -6.44
C MET A 95 11.60 14.71 -7.32
N GLN A 96 11.95 15.88 -7.86
CA GLN A 96 11.10 16.64 -8.77
C GLN A 96 11.56 16.37 -10.21
N ASN A 97 10.67 15.80 -11.03
CA ASN A 97 10.90 15.54 -12.46
C ASN A 97 12.26 14.87 -12.76
N SER A 98 12.63 13.88 -11.95
CA SER A 98 13.95 13.25 -11.99
C SER A 98 13.86 11.75 -12.25
N PRO A 99 14.98 11.08 -12.63
CA PRO A 99 15.04 9.62 -12.72
C PRO A 99 14.69 8.92 -11.40
N ALA A 100 15.03 9.52 -10.25
CA ALA A 100 14.70 8.99 -8.94
C ALA A 100 13.17 8.99 -8.70
N ALA A 101 12.49 10.05 -9.13
CA ALA A 101 11.03 10.13 -9.09
C ALA A 101 10.38 9.09 -10.00
N LEU A 102 10.89 8.90 -11.23
CA LEU A 102 10.40 7.88 -12.15
C LEU A 102 10.56 6.47 -11.56
N ALA A 103 11.75 6.16 -11.03
CA ALA A 103 12.02 4.88 -10.38
C ALA A 103 11.07 4.66 -9.18
N PHE A 104 10.79 5.71 -8.40
CA PHE A 104 9.82 5.65 -7.31
C PHE A 104 8.43 5.24 -7.80
N PHE A 105 7.92 5.92 -8.83
CA PHE A 105 6.60 5.60 -9.37
C PHE A 105 6.55 4.18 -9.93
N ILE A 106 7.56 3.75 -10.69
CA ILE A 106 7.60 2.37 -11.22
C ILE A 106 7.50 1.35 -10.09
N VAL A 107 8.36 1.45 -9.07
CA VAL A 107 8.36 0.50 -7.95
C VAL A 107 7.05 0.56 -7.16
N PHE A 108 6.52 1.76 -6.95
CA PHE A 108 5.25 1.94 -6.25
C PHE A 108 4.08 1.31 -7.03
N PHE A 109 3.96 1.56 -8.33
CA PHE A 109 2.91 0.97 -9.16
C PHE A 109 3.04 -0.55 -9.26
N VAL A 110 4.26 -1.10 -9.32
CA VAL A 110 4.47 -2.56 -9.29
C VAL A 110 4.00 -3.14 -7.95
N ALA A 111 4.29 -2.49 -6.82
CA ALA A 111 3.79 -2.92 -5.51
C ALA A 111 2.26 -2.88 -5.44
N LEU A 112 1.64 -1.80 -5.93
CA LEU A 112 0.17 -1.68 -6.01
C LEU A 112 -0.44 -2.74 -6.91
N TRP A 113 0.17 -3.02 -8.06
CA TRP A 113 -0.26 -4.06 -8.98
C TRP A 113 -0.32 -5.42 -8.30
N PHE A 114 0.75 -5.81 -7.58
CA PHE A 114 0.76 -7.09 -6.87
C PHE A 114 -0.27 -7.17 -5.75
N ALA A 115 -0.49 -6.09 -5.00
CA ALA A 115 -1.56 -6.05 -4.00
C ALA A 115 -2.96 -6.16 -4.62
N ALA A 116 -3.21 -5.41 -5.70
CA ALA A 116 -4.47 -5.44 -6.43
C ALA A 116 -4.72 -6.81 -7.05
N GLN A 117 -3.74 -7.39 -7.73
CA GLN A 117 -3.82 -8.71 -8.31
C GLN A 117 -4.12 -9.78 -7.26
N ALA A 118 -3.43 -9.74 -6.11
CA ALA A 118 -3.67 -10.69 -5.03
C ALA A 118 -5.11 -10.56 -4.50
N LEU A 119 -5.58 -9.34 -4.25
CA LEU A 119 -6.93 -9.08 -3.76
C LEU A 119 -8.00 -9.54 -4.76
N GLU A 120 -7.84 -9.21 -6.03
CA GLU A 120 -8.79 -9.57 -7.08
C GLU A 120 -8.84 -11.08 -7.32
N ASN A 121 -7.68 -11.74 -7.41
CA ASN A 121 -7.62 -13.19 -7.61
C ASN A 121 -8.19 -13.96 -6.42
N ALA A 122 -8.05 -13.44 -5.20
CA ALA A 122 -8.63 -14.05 -4.01
C ALA A 122 -10.16 -13.85 -3.89
N ASP A 123 -10.71 -12.78 -4.46
CA ASP A 123 -12.18 -12.57 -4.50
C ASP A 123 -12.85 -13.31 -5.65
N ALA A 124 -12.14 -13.49 -6.78
CA ALA A 124 -12.64 -14.12 -7.99
C ALA A 124 -13.08 -15.58 -7.77
N LEU A 125 -14.28 -15.93 -8.25
CA LEU A 125 -14.85 -17.28 -8.13
C LEU A 125 -14.01 -18.36 -8.84
N ASN A 126 -13.30 -17.98 -9.91
CA ASN A 126 -12.45 -18.89 -10.69
C ASN A 126 -10.95 -18.72 -10.38
N GLY A 127 -10.59 -17.94 -9.36
CA GLY A 127 -9.19 -17.72 -8.95
C GLY A 127 -8.34 -16.85 -9.89
N GLN A 128 -8.93 -16.30 -10.97
CA GLN A 128 -8.27 -15.37 -11.88
C GLN A 128 -9.18 -14.18 -12.18
N ALA A 129 -8.69 -12.99 -11.87
CA ALA A 129 -9.37 -11.74 -12.22
C ALA A 129 -8.90 -11.18 -13.56
N SER A 130 -9.76 -10.40 -14.20
CA SER A 130 -9.41 -9.70 -15.44
C SER A 130 -8.38 -8.58 -15.19
N ALA A 131 -7.51 -8.33 -16.16
CA ALA A 131 -6.54 -7.22 -16.08
C ALA A 131 -7.22 -5.86 -15.83
N GLY A 132 -8.41 -5.64 -16.41
CA GLY A 132 -9.19 -4.42 -16.18
C GLY A 132 -9.60 -4.23 -14.72
N GLN A 133 -10.05 -5.29 -14.05
CA GLN A 133 -10.39 -5.24 -12.62
C GLN A 133 -9.15 -4.95 -11.75
N ILE A 134 -8.02 -5.58 -12.07
CA ILE A 134 -6.75 -5.34 -11.38
C ILE A 134 -6.33 -3.88 -11.52
N VAL A 135 -6.41 -3.31 -12.73
CA VAL A 135 -6.09 -1.90 -12.98
C VAL A 135 -7.01 -0.97 -12.17
N VAL A 136 -8.32 -1.21 -12.15
CA VAL A 136 -9.28 -0.41 -11.38
C VAL A 136 -8.95 -0.46 -9.89
N THR A 137 -8.69 -1.65 -9.34
CA THR A 137 -8.33 -1.82 -7.92
C THR A 137 -6.98 -1.19 -7.60
N MET A 138 -6.01 -1.27 -8.51
CA MET A 138 -4.74 -0.57 -8.38
C MET A 138 -4.93 0.95 -8.31
N PHE A 139 -5.78 1.53 -9.15
CA PHE A 139 -6.12 2.96 -9.08
C PHE A 139 -6.82 3.33 -7.77
N LEU A 140 -7.73 2.49 -7.27
CA LEU A 140 -8.34 2.69 -5.97
C LEU A 140 -7.29 2.67 -4.84
N MET A 141 -6.34 1.73 -4.88
CA MET A 141 -5.25 1.67 -3.91
C MET A 141 -4.31 2.88 -4.00
N PHE A 142 -4.03 3.38 -5.21
CA PHE A 142 -3.28 4.62 -5.42
C PHE A 142 -3.99 5.81 -4.76
N PHE A 143 -5.31 5.93 -4.94
CA PHE A 143 -6.15 6.91 -4.25
C PHE A 143 -6.64 6.39 -2.90
N ALA A 144 -5.71 6.02 -2.01
CA ALA A 144 -6.01 5.35 -0.73
C ALA A 144 -7.10 6.03 0.11
N LEU A 145 -7.18 7.37 0.12
CA LEU A 145 -8.24 8.11 0.83
C LEU A 145 -9.66 7.69 0.43
N ILE A 146 -9.87 7.32 -0.84
CA ILE A 146 -11.16 6.84 -1.37
C ILE A 146 -11.16 5.32 -1.43
N GLY A 147 -10.06 4.72 -1.89
CA GLY A 147 -9.94 3.29 -2.10
C GLY A 147 -10.15 2.47 -0.84
N VAL A 148 -9.70 2.94 0.32
CA VAL A 148 -9.87 2.20 1.59
C VAL A 148 -11.35 2.03 1.94
N TRP A 149 -12.21 3.00 1.61
CA TRP A 149 -13.65 2.90 1.82
C TRP A 149 -14.31 1.96 0.82
N ILE A 150 -13.96 2.09 -0.46
CA ILE A 150 -14.55 1.29 -1.55
C ILE A 150 -14.13 -0.18 -1.44
N LEU A 151 -12.86 -0.45 -1.07
CA LEU A 151 -12.33 -1.81 -0.98
C LEU A 151 -12.67 -2.51 0.34
N ARG A 152 -13.17 -1.78 1.36
CA ARG A 152 -13.51 -2.35 2.68
C ARG A 152 -14.44 -3.57 2.59
N PRO A 153 -15.58 -3.54 1.86
CA PRO A 153 -16.46 -4.71 1.79
C PRO A 153 -15.78 -5.92 1.15
N LYS A 154 -14.84 -5.68 0.23
CA LYS A 154 -14.08 -6.74 -0.44
C LYS A 154 -13.07 -7.40 0.51
N ILE A 155 -12.33 -6.58 1.27
CA ILE A 155 -11.40 -7.06 2.31
C ILE A 155 -12.14 -7.86 3.38
N GLN A 156 -13.30 -7.37 3.84
CA GLN A 156 -14.13 -8.07 4.83
C GLN A 156 -14.63 -9.44 4.33
N ARG A 157 -15.08 -9.52 3.07
CA ARG A 157 -15.48 -10.80 2.45
C ARG A 157 -14.32 -11.80 2.40
N LEU A 158 -13.12 -11.32 2.08
CA LEU A 158 -11.92 -12.14 2.02
C LEU A 158 -11.58 -12.75 3.38
N GLU A 159 -11.65 -11.94 4.43
CA GLU A 159 -11.38 -12.38 5.79
C GLU A 159 -12.41 -13.37 6.32
N ALA A 160 -13.69 -13.17 5.98
CA ALA A 160 -14.75 -14.11 6.35
C ALA A 160 -14.49 -15.50 5.77
N ARG A 161 -14.07 -15.58 4.49
CA ARG A 161 -13.67 -16.83 3.83
C ARG A 161 -12.47 -17.49 4.53
N MET A 162 -11.49 -16.69 4.93
CA MET A 162 -10.31 -17.20 5.64
C MET A 162 -10.67 -17.80 7.01
N ALA A 163 -11.65 -17.22 7.72
CA ALA A 163 -12.12 -17.77 8.99
C ALA A 163 -12.80 -19.12 8.80
N THR A 164 -13.60 -19.29 7.73
CA THR A 164 -14.30 -20.54 7.43
C THR A 164 -13.42 -21.66 6.89
N SER A 165 -12.21 -21.34 6.38
CA SER A 165 -11.26 -22.35 5.86
C SER A 165 -10.27 -22.85 6.92
N ALA A 166 -10.34 -22.33 8.14
CA ALA A 166 -9.48 -22.72 9.26
C ALA A 166 -10.14 -23.73 10.22
N ASP A 167 -11.42 -24.04 10.00
CA ASP A 167 -12.20 -25.11 10.64
C ASP A 167 -12.24 -26.35 9.72
#